data_AF-A0A2D4FNV2-F1
#
_entry.id   AF-A0A2D4FNV2-F1
#
_cell.length_a   1.000
_cell.length_b   1.000
_cell.length_c   1.000
_cell.angle_alpha   90.00
_cell.angle_beta   90.00
_cell.angle_gamma   90.00
#
_symmetry.space_group_name_H-M   'P 1'
#
loop_
_entity.id
_entity.type
_entity.pdbx_description
1 polymer ?
#
loop_
_entity_poly.entity_id
_entity_poly.type
_entity_poly.pdbx_seq_one_letter_code
_entity_poly.pdbx_strand_id
1 'polypeptide(L)'
;AEYMGTVSQVPMLADHPLVSGPVFTELKVGVSDRPDMQSSGVFVLGVGYGTKLLRKWYHAHLTRAYTVTGLFGKATDDFSDTGKLIERSTFDHVTREKLERIVSMTQGCNHKALLQWANLDLKTQESYELAVKGLIRPMDKSPPL
;
A
#
# COMPACT_ATOMS: atom_id res chain seq x y z
N ALA A 1 15.14 -26.97 -22.78
CA ALA A 1 15.04 -25.81 -23.69
C ALA A 1 15.69 -24.63 -22.98
N GLU A 2 16.92 -24.29 -23.35
CA GLU A 2 17.65 -23.15 -22.81
C GLU A 2 16.95 -21.85 -23.24
N TYR A 3 16.57 -21.02 -22.27
CA TYR A 3 16.16 -19.65 -22.52
C TYR A 3 17.41 -18.86 -22.93
N MET A 4 17.63 -18.70 -24.25
CA MET A 4 18.63 -17.77 -24.79
C MET A 4 18.10 -16.34 -24.60
N GLY A 5 18.35 -15.75 -23.43
CA GLY A 5 18.10 -14.33 -23.21
C GLY A 5 18.99 -13.49 -24.11
N THR A 6 18.40 -12.82 -25.11
CA THR A 6 19.09 -11.82 -25.93
C THR A 6 19.54 -10.66 -25.04
N VAL A 7 20.85 -10.47 -24.89
CA VAL A 7 21.44 -9.34 -24.17
C VAL A 7 21.16 -8.07 -24.97
N SER A 8 20.18 -7.27 -24.55
CA SER A 8 20.00 -5.92 -25.10
C SER A 8 21.08 -5.02 -24.51
N GLN A 9 22.02 -4.54 -25.33
CA GLN A 9 22.91 -3.46 -24.91
C GLN A 9 22.11 -2.15 -24.84
N VAL A 10 21.83 -1.71 -23.61
CA VAL A 10 21.21 -0.40 -23.36
C VAL A 10 22.32 0.65 -23.35
N PRO A 11 22.20 1.77 -24.08
CA PRO A 11 23.23 2.81 -24.11
C PRO A 11 23.48 3.39 -22.72
N MET A 12 24.75 3.65 -22.40
CA MET A 12 25.13 4.32 -21.16
C MET A 12 24.63 5.78 -21.21
N LEU A 13 23.59 6.08 -20.43
CA LEU A 13 22.97 7.40 -20.42
C LEU A 13 23.85 8.48 -19.77
N ALA A 14 24.90 8.09 -19.03
CA ALA A 14 25.78 9.03 -18.34
C ALA A 14 26.47 10.03 -19.29
N ASP A 15 26.75 9.62 -20.54
CA ASP A 15 27.42 10.45 -21.55
C ASP A 15 26.43 11.17 -22.50
N HIS A 16 25.13 11.09 -22.20
CA HIS A 16 24.10 11.69 -23.06
C HIS A 16 24.17 13.22 -23.00
N PRO A 17 24.08 13.96 -24.13
CA PRO A 17 24.28 15.42 -24.17
C PRO A 17 23.26 16.22 -23.34
N LEU A 18 22.12 15.63 -22.98
CA LEU A 18 21.13 16.23 -22.08
C LEU A 18 21.39 15.93 -20.59
N VAL A 19 22.35 15.05 -20.26
CA VAL A 19 22.76 14.81 -18.88
C VAL A 19 23.72 15.92 -18.47
N SER A 20 23.29 16.70 -17.50
CA SER A 20 24.05 17.82 -16.93
C SER A 20 24.27 17.60 -15.44
N GLY A 21 25.43 18.02 -14.95
CA GLY A 21 25.78 17.94 -13.54
C GLY A 21 26.94 16.99 -13.25
N PRO A 22 27.38 16.90 -11.98
CA PRO A 22 28.46 16.01 -11.60
C PRO A 22 28.07 14.55 -11.82
N VAL A 23 29.04 13.73 -12.24
CA VAL A 23 28.87 12.28 -12.34
C VAL A 23 28.60 11.74 -10.94
N PHE A 24 27.43 11.14 -10.73
CA PHE A 24 27.10 10.47 -9.48
C PHE A 24 27.85 9.14 -9.41
N THR A 25 28.85 9.05 -8.52
CA THR A 25 29.55 7.79 -8.23
C THR A 25 28.76 6.90 -7.26
N GLU A 26 27.93 7.51 -6.41
CA GLU A 26 27.03 6.82 -5.49
C GLU A 26 25.67 7.51 -5.46
N LEU A 27 24.61 6.75 -5.74
CA LEU A 27 23.23 7.22 -5.68
C LEU A 27 22.46 6.42 -4.61
N LYS A 28 22.15 7.07 -3.49
CA LYS A 28 21.31 6.45 -2.45
C LYS A 28 19.86 6.45 -2.91
N VAL A 29 19.26 5.26 -2.97
CA VAL A 29 17.85 5.07 -3.29
C VAL A 29 17.19 4.32 -2.14
N GLY A 30 16.03 4.79 -1.70
CA GLY A 30 15.23 4.18 -0.64
C GLY A 30 13.76 4.15 -1.02
N VAL A 31 13.00 3.32 -0.31
CA VAL A 31 11.57 3.09 -0.54
C VAL A 31 10.83 3.30 0.78
N SER A 32 9.66 3.94 0.75
CA SER A 32 8.80 4.06 1.96
C SER A 32 8.13 2.73 2.28
N ASP A 33 7.39 2.20 1.31
CA ASP A 33 6.61 0.98 1.43
C ASP A 33 6.74 0.14 0.18
N ARG A 34 6.71 -1.18 0.35
CA ARG A 34 6.71 -2.12 -0.75
C ARG A 34 5.28 -2.62 -0.98
N PRO A 35 4.64 -2.24 -2.09
CA PRO A 35 3.48 -2.95 -2.59
C PRO A 35 3.84 -4.43 -2.77
N ASP A 36 2.86 -5.30 -2.64
CA ASP A 36 3.06 -6.72 -2.92
C ASP A 36 3.40 -6.92 -4.40
N MET A 37 4.12 -8.00 -4.73
CA MET A 37 4.57 -8.27 -6.08
C MET A 37 3.42 -8.50 -7.06
N GLN A 38 2.25 -8.93 -6.57
CA GLN A 38 1.02 -9.10 -7.37
C GLN A 38 0.20 -7.81 -7.49
N SER A 39 0.65 -6.71 -6.89
CA SER A 39 -0.07 -5.45 -6.87
C SER A 39 0.57 -4.40 -7.78
N SER A 40 -0.24 -3.46 -8.24
CA SER A 40 0.20 -2.27 -8.96
C SER A 40 -0.28 -1.02 -8.25
N GLY A 41 0.47 0.08 -8.34
CA GLY A 41 0.01 1.36 -7.79
C GLY A 41 1.13 2.34 -7.52
N VAL A 42 0.89 3.22 -6.54
CA VAL A 42 1.82 4.26 -6.15
C VAL A 42 3.00 3.65 -5.39
N PHE A 43 4.21 3.88 -5.91
CA PHE A 43 5.46 3.44 -5.31
C PHE A 43 6.35 4.64 -5.01
N VAL A 44 6.53 4.96 -3.72
CA VAL A 44 7.29 6.15 -3.29
C VAL A 44 8.77 5.83 -3.15
N LEU A 45 9.57 6.46 -4.01
CA LEU A 45 11.03 6.37 -4.04
C LEU A 45 11.67 7.66 -3.55
N GLY A 46 12.62 7.54 -2.62
CA GLY A 46 13.51 8.63 -2.23
C GLY A 46 14.86 8.45 -2.91
N VAL A 47 15.35 9.51 -3.55
CA VAL A 47 16.66 9.52 -4.22
C VAL A 47 17.56 10.58 -3.59
N GLY A 48 18.83 10.25 -3.35
CA GLY A 48 19.80 11.15 -2.74
C GLY A 48 19.33 11.66 -1.37
N TYR A 49 19.20 12.98 -1.23
CA TYR A 49 18.70 13.60 0.01
C TYR A 49 17.24 13.22 0.31
N GLY A 50 16.44 12.91 -0.72
CA GLY A 50 15.05 12.47 -0.56
C GLY A 50 14.89 11.22 0.30
N THR A 51 15.92 10.36 0.37
CA THR A 51 15.94 9.19 1.27
C THR A 51 15.75 9.57 2.74
N LYS A 52 16.22 10.76 3.17
CA LYS A 52 16.05 11.24 4.54
C LYS A 52 14.60 11.64 4.86
N LEU A 53 13.81 11.99 3.85
CA LEU A 53 12.41 12.34 4.01
C LEU A 53 11.51 11.11 4.17
N LEU A 54 11.93 9.94 3.66
CA LEU A 54 11.14 8.70 3.76
C LEU A 54 10.80 8.33 5.20
N ARG A 55 11.71 8.57 6.15
CA ARG A 55 11.43 8.34 7.58
C ARG A 55 10.31 9.25 8.10
N LYS A 56 10.28 10.52 7.71
CA LYS A 56 9.19 11.44 8.06
C LYS A 56 7.87 11.00 7.44
N TRP A 57 7.90 10.52 6.20
CA TRP A 57 6.74 9.96 5.51
C TRP A 57 6.17 8.72 6.20
N TYR A 58 7.03 7.79 6.62
CA TYR A 58 6.64 6.61 7.36
C TYR A 58 5.91 6.96 8.68
N HIS A 59 6.45 7.92 9.44
CA HIS A 59 5.83 8.40 10.69
C HIS A 59 4.63 9.34 10.47
N ALA A 60 4.33 9.74 9.23
CA ALA A 60 3.13 10.52 8.94
C ALA A 60 1.86 9.66 8.87
N HIS A 61 1.96 8.32 8.96
CA HIS A 61 0.83 7.39 8.96
C HIS A 61 -0.23 7.75 7.91
N LEU A 62 0.24 7.96 6.67
CA LEU A 62 -0.62 8.40 5.57
C LEU A 62 -1.65 7.33 5.22
N THR A 63 -2.88 7.77 5.01
CA THR A 63 -3.96 6.93 4.50
C THR A 63 -3.60 6.38 3.12
N ARG A 64 -3.84 5.09 2.93
CA ARG A 64 -3.64 4.40 1.65
C ARG A 64 -4.99 3.93 1.14
N ALA A 65 -5.23 4.15 -0.14
CA ALA A 65 -6.42 3.68 -0.82
C ALA A 65 -6.02 2.58 -1.80
N TYR A 66 -6.71 1.45 -1.73
CA TYR A 66 -6.47 0.29 -2.60
C TYR A 66 -7.76 -0.08 -3.32
N THR A 67 -7.64 -0.48 -4.57
CA THR A 67 -8.70 -1.18 -5.29
C THR A 67 -8.36 -2.66 -5.28
N VAL A 68 -9.21 -3.47 -4.67
CA VAL A 68 -9.00 -4.91 -4.54
C VAL A 68 -10.03 -5.63 -5.39
N THR A 69 -9.57 -6.65 -6.12
CA THR A 69 -10.44 -7.60 -6.82
C THR A 69 -10.23 -8.97 -6.20
N GLY A 70 -11.29 -9.76 -6.14
CA GLY A 70 -11.26 -11.07 -5.50
C GLY A 70 -12.16 -12.07 -6.23
N LEU A 71 -11.88 -13.35 -6.01
CA LEU A 71 -12.62 -14.46 -6.60
C LEU A 71 -13.35 -15.22 -5.48
N PHE A 72 -14.66 -15.39 -5.60
CA PHE A 72 -15.44 -16.20 -4.67
C PHE A 72 -15.29 -17.70 -4.96
N GLY A 73 -15.48 -18.53 -3.93
CA GLY A 73 -15.45 -19.98 -4.05
C GLY A 73 -14.06 -20.59 -4.24
N LYS A 74 -12.98 -19.80 -4.07
CA LYS A 74 -11.58 -20.24 -4.14
C LYS A 74 -10.84 -19.77 -2.88
N ALA A 75 -10.21 -20.71 -2.18
CA ALA A 75 -9.27 -20.39 -1.11
C ALA A 75 -7.87 -20.91 -1.47
N THR A 76 -6.86 -20.06 -1.30
CA THR A 76 -5.44 -20.37 -1.52
C THR A 76 -4.67 -20.31 -0.20
N ASP A 77 -3.47 -20.87 -0.18
CA ASP A 77 -2.60 -20.95 1.00
C ASP A 77 -1.96 -19.62 1.39
N ASP A 78 -1.73 -18.75 0.42
CA ASP A 78 -1.11 -17.44 0.59
C ASP A 78 -2.09 -16.27 0.40
N PHE A 79 -3.39 -16.57 0.22
CA PHE A 79 -4.45 -15.60 -0.07
C PHE A 79 -4.26 -14.80 -1.37
N SER A 80 -3.33 -15.20 -2.24
CA SER A 80 -3.17 -14.64 -3.59
C SER A 80 -4.03 -15.39 -4.60
N ASP A 81 -4.27 -14.79 -5.75
CA ASP A 81 -5.01 -15.42 -6.84
C ASP A 81 -4.20 -16.56 -7.52
N THR A 82 -2.87 -16.50 -7.45
CA THR A 82 -1.94 -17.48 -8.03
C THR A 82 -1.46 -18.56 -7.05
N GLY A 83 -1.79 -18.43 -5.77
CA GLY A 83 -1.43 -19.36 -4.71
C GLY A 83 -1.94 -20.78 -4.91
N LYS A 84 -1.40 -21.70 -4.11
CA LYS A 84 -1.81 -23.11 -4.15
C LYS A 84 -3.23 -23.22 -3.61
N LEU A 85 -4.11 -23.83 -4.40
CA LEU A 85 -5.49 -24.07 -4.04
C LEU A 85 -5.58 -24.98 -2.80
N ILE A 86 -6.23 -24.48 -1.74
CA ILE A 86 -6.59 -25.25 -0.55
C ILE A 86 -8.00 -25.81 -0.70
N GLU A 87 -8.95 -24.96 -1.09
CA GLU A 87 -10.38 -25.32 -1.09
C GLU A 87 -11.14 -24.66 -2.25
N ARG A 88 -12.17 -25.37 -2.72
CA ARG A 88 -13.19 -24.83 -3.62
C ARG A 88 -14.58 -25.08 -3.05
N SER A 89 -15.44 -24.09 -3.21
CA SER A 89 -16.85 -24.18 -2.80
C SER A 89 -17.75 -23.44 -3.77
N THR A 90 -19.05 -23.74 -3.74
CA THR A 90 -20.05 -23.04 -4.56
C THR A 90 -20.30 -21.65 -3.99
N PHE A 91 -20.60 -20.68 -4.85
CA PHE A 91 -20.76 -19.27 -4.46
C PHE A 91 -22.05 -18.63 -4.98
N ASP A 92 -22.96 -19.42 -5.58
CA ASP A 92 -24.24 -18.92 -6.13
C ASP A 92 -25.12 -18.23 -5.08
N HIS A 93 -24.92 -18.57 -3.81
CA HIS A 93 -25.63 -17.98 -2.68
C HIS A 93 -25.09 -16.59 -2.27
N VAL A 94 -23.99 -16.13 -2.85
CA VAL A 94 -23.38 -14.83 -2.59
C VAL A 94 -24.10 -13.77 -3.40
N THR A 95 -24.71 -12.81 -2.71
CA THR A 95 -25.40 -11.67 -3.32
C THR A 95 -24.68 -10.37 -2.99
N ARG A 96 -24.89 -9.34 -3.81
CA ARG A 96 -24.35 -7.99 -3.58
C ARG A 96 -24.72 -7.45 -2.20
N GLU A 97 -25.98 -7.62 -1.79
CA GLU A 97 -26.48 -7.18 -0.49
C GLU A 97 -25.71 -7.82 0.68
N LYS A 98 -25.46 -9.14 0.62
CA LYS A 98 -24.67 -9.84 1.65
C LYS A 98 -23.24 -9.31 1.72
N LEU A 99 -22.64 -9.02 0.57
CA LEU A 99 -21.29 -8.47 0.51
C LEU A 99 -21.23 -7.05 1.07
N GLU A 100 -22.15 -6.17 0.66
CA GLU A 100 -22.23 -4.78 1.16
C GLU A 100 -22.42 -4.74 2.67
N ARG A 101 -23.21 -5.67 3.24
CA ARG A 101 -23.37 -5.81 4.70
C ARG A 101 -22.05 -6.16 5.40
N ILE A 102 -21.26 -7.08 4.85
CA ILE A 102 -19.95 -7.44 5.40
C ILE A 102 -19.00 -6.25 5.31
N VAL A 103 -18.91 -5.59 4.16
CA VAL A 103 -18.06 -4.41 3.97
C VAL A 103 -18.41 -3.30 4.96
N SER A 104 -19.70 -3.03 5.14
CA SER A 104 -20.18 -2.01 6.09
C SER A 104 -19.79 -2.34 7.54
N MET A 105 -19.89 -3.61 7.92
CA MET A 105 -19.46 -4.09 9.24
C MET A 105 -17.95 -3.93 9.41
N THR A 106 -17.15 -4.33 8.42
CA THR A 106 -15.69 -4.15 8.43
C THR A 106 -15.31 -2.67 8.55
N GLN A 107 -15.96 -1.78 7.77
CA GLN A 107 -15.75 -0.34 7.87
C GLN A 107 -16.07 0.20 9.27
N GLY A 108 -17.16 -0.27 9.89
CA GLY A 108 -17.51 0.11 11.27
C GLY A 108 -16.49 -0.36 12.30
N CYS A 109 -16.02 -1.61 12.19
CA CYS A 109 -14.96 -2.16 13.04
C CYS A 109 -13.65 -1.38 12.89
N ASN A 110 -13.25 -1.08 11.66
CA ASN A 110 -12.03 -0.35 11.36
C ASN A 110 -12.12 1.10 11.84
N HIS A 111 -13.27 1.76 11.69
CA HIS A 111 -13.49 3.10 12.23
C HIS A 111 -13.38 3.11 13.76
N LYS A 112 -13.98 2.13 14.44
CA LYS A 112 -13.83 2.00 15.90
C LYS A 112 -12.37 1.79 16.32
N ALA A 113 -11.66 0.91 15.62
CA ALA A 113 -10.25 0.67 15.87
C ALA A 113 -9.40 1.92 15.61
N LEU A 114 -9.68 2.67 14.54
CA LEU A 114 -9.02 3.94 14.24
C LEU A 114 -9.13 4.92 15.41
N LEU A 115 -10.32 5.08 15.99
CA LEU A 115 -10.52 5.95 17.15
C LEU A 115 -9.75 5.47 18.39
N GLN A 116 -9.65 4.14 18.58
CA GLN A 116 -8.86 3.56 19.67
C GLN A 116 -7.36 3.83 19.50
N TRP A 117 -6.84 3.76 18.27
CA TRP A 117 -5.41 3.94 17.96
C TRP A 117 -5.01 5.40 17.69
N ALA A 118 -5.97 6.31 17.51
CA ALA A 118 -5.71 7.73 17.30
C ALA A 118 -5.25 8.44 18.58
N ASN A 119 -5.44 7.85 19.76
CA ASN A 119 -5.07 8.45 21.05
C ASN A 119 -5.57 9.90 21.22
N LEU A 120 -6.79 10.18 20.73
CA LEU A 120 -7.43 11.49 20.76
C LEU A 120 -8.51 11.55 21.85
N ASP A 121 -8.60 12.68 22.56
CA ASP A 121 -9.79 12.98 23.35
C ASP A 121 -10.89 13.52 22.44
N LEU A 122 -11.89 12.69 22.15
CA LEU A 122 -12.99 13.03 21.23
C LEU A 122 -13.89 14.18 21.71
N LYS A 123 -13.73 14.63 22.96
CA LYS A 123 -14.50 15.76 23.50
C LYS A 123 -13.87 17.11 23.19
N THR A 124 -12.70 17.15 22.56
CA THR A 124 -12.01 18.40 22.25
C THR A 124 -12.39 18.94 20.88
N GLN A 125 -12.31 20.27 20.74
CA GLN A 125 -12.49 20.96 19.46
C GLN A 125 -11.47 20.50 18.41
N GLU A 126 -10.23 20.23 18.83
CA GLU A 126 -9.16 19.75 17.96
C GLU A 126 -9.52 18.41 17.30
N SER A 127 -10.01 17.45 18.09
CA SER A 127 -10.45 16.14 17.56
C SER A 127 -11.61 16.28 16.58
N TYR A 128 -12.55 17.20 16.84
CA TYR A 128 -13.64 17.50 15.91
C TYR A 128 -13.12 18.06 14.59
N GLU A 129 -12.19 19.02 14.63
CA GLU A 129 -11.61 19.61 13.42
C GLU A 129 -10.82 18.59 12.60
N LEU A 130 -10.08 17.69 13.25
CA LEU A 130 -9.40 16.58 12.59
C LEU A 130 -10.38 15.62 11.93
N ALA A 131 -11.49 15.29 12.60
CA ALA A 131 -12.53 14.42 12.06
C ALA A 131 -13.16 15.01 10.79
N VAL A 132 -13.56 16.28 10.83
CA VAL A 132 -14.20 16.98 9.70
C VAL A 132 -13.25 17.06 8.49
N LYS A 133 -11.95 17.25 8.72
CA LYS A 133 -10.94 17.28 7.66
C LYS A 133 -10.52 15.89 7.16
N GLY A 134 -11.00 14.81 7.79
CA GLY A 134 -10.58 13.43 7.48
C GLY A 134 -9.12 13.14 7.83
N LEU A 135 -8.56 13.82 8.83
CA LEU A 135 -7.15 13.73 9.24
C LEU A 135 -6.93 12.84 10.48
N ILE A 136 -7.96 12.14 10.95
CA ILE A 136 -7.80 11.14 12.02
C ILE A 136 -7.01 9.96 11.48
N ARG A 137 -5.90 9.65 12.16
CA ARG A 137 -5.00 8.55 11.84
C ARG A 137 -4.44 7.95 13.14
N PRO A 138 -3.96 6.70 13.10
CA PRO A 138 -3.25 6.12 14.24
C PRO A 138 -2.03 6.99 14.60
N MET A 139 -1.85 7.26 15.89
CA MET A 139 -0.67 7.99 16.38
C MET A 139 0.51 7.05 16.62
N ASP A 140 0.22 5.78 16.88
CA ASP A 140 1.20 4.71 17.07
C ASP A 140 0.99 3.58 16.07
N LYS A 141 1.90 2.59 16.11
CA LYS A 141 1.82 1.40 15.28
C LYS A 141 0.52 0.62 15.59
N SER A 142 -0.39 0.59 14.61
CA SER A 142 -1.61 -0.20 14.66
C SER A 142 -1.51 -1.47 13.82
N PRO A 143 -2.41 -2.45 14.02
CA PRO A 143 -2.74 -3.44 13.00
C PRO A 143 -3.24 -2.75 11.71
N PRO A 144 -3.39 -3.47 10.60
CA PRO A 144 -4.10 -2.97 9.42
C PRO A 144 -5.52 -2.51 9.82
N LEU A 145 -5.83 -1.23 9.56
CA LEU A 145 -7.12 -0.58 9.82
C LEU A 145 -7.69 -0.07 8.49
#